data_AF-A0A7X5TS58-F1
#
_entry.id   AF-A0A7X5TS58-F1
#
_cell.length_a   1.000
_cell.length_b   1.000
_cell.length_c   1.000
_cell.angle_alpha   90.00
_cell.angle_beta   90.00
_cell.angle_gamma   90.00
#
_symmetry.space_group_name_H-M   'P 1'
#
loop_
_entity.id
_entity.type
_entity.pdbx_description
1 polymer ?
#
loop_
_entity_poly.entity_id
_entity_poly.type
_entity_poly.pdbx_seq_one_letter_code
_entity_poly.pdbx_strand_id
1 'polypeptide(L)'
;MNGVLGRPTLLRQDIAIGIGRDQELGFRWYKHDGTNKTLVDVRGRTATVRFESLTGELWKEFPANIYGDSLVSIKLTAASLVAPEWAGRYTGAWSLRISDSTSTVQVASGYLYLSQ
;
A
#
# COMPACT_ATOMS: atom_id res chain seq x y z
N MET A 1 -16.45 0.08 20.68
CA MET A 1 -15.26 0.90 20.99
C MET A 1 -14.63 1.31 19.67
N ASN A 2 -14.73 2.58 19.28
CA ASN A 2 -14.06 3.11 18.09
C ASN A 2 -12.59 3.29 18.41
N GLY A 3 -11.78 2.27 18.10
CA GLY A 3 -10.33 2.35 18.22
C GLY A 3 -9.81 3.37 17.21
N VAL A 4 -9.41 4.54 17.72
CA VAL A 4 -8.56 5.48 16.98
C VAL A 4 -7.46 4.66 16.32
N LEU A 5 -7.31 4.78 14.99
CA LEU A 5 -6.15 4.28 14.28
C LEU A 5 -4.93 4.95 14.93
N GLY A 6 -4.36 4.32 15.96
CA GLY A 6 -3.17 4.84 16.63
C GLY A 6 -2.13 5.10 15.56
N ARG A 7 -1.44 6.26 15.61
CA ARG A 7 -0.48 6.70 14.59
C ARG A 7 0.41 5.52 14.19
N PRO A 8 0.20 4.90 13.03
CA PRO A 8 0.99 3.74 12.64
C PRO A 8 2.42 4.22 12.45
N THR A 9 3.38 3.42 12.94
CA THR A 9 4.76 3.59 12.50
C THR A 9 4.77 3.22 11.02
N LEU A 10 5.04 4.20 10.15
CA LEU A 10 5.15 3.96 8.72
C LEU A 10 6.26 2.94 8.47
N LEU A 11 5.88 1.73 8.08
CA LEU A 11 6.85 0.74 7.61
C LEU A 11 7.28 1.15 6.22
N ARG A 12 8.59 1.39 6.05
CA ARG A 12 9.18 1.49 4.73
C ARG A 12 9.35 0.09 4.15
N GLN A 13 8.74 -0.15 3.00
CA GLN A 13 8.95 -1.38 2.24
C GLN A 13 9.10 -1.02 0.76
N ASP A 14 10.23 -1.40 0.18
CA ASP A 14 10.51 -1.15 -1.23
C ASP A 14 10.02 -2.37 -2.05
N ILE A 15 9.34 -2.13 -3.18
CA ILE A 15 8.70 -3.18 -3.99
C ILE A 15 9.14 -3.09 -5.46
N ALA A 16 9.31 -4.23 -6.11
CA ALA A 16 9.55 -4.33 -7.54
C ALA A 16 8.32 -4.93 -8.23
N ILE A 17 7.85 -4.32 -9.32
CA ILE A 17 6.68 -4.76 -10.08
C ILE A 17 7.08 -4.92 -11.55
N GLY A 18 6.86 -6.12 -12.10
CA GLY A 18 7.02 -6.35 -13.54
C GLY A 18 5.92 -5.67 -14.36
N ILE A 19 6.29 -4.83 -15.33
CA ILE A 19 5.34 -4.23 -16.27
C ILE A 19 4.77 -5.32 -17.18
N GLY A 20 3.48 -5.21 -17.53
CA GLY A 20 2.83 -6.15 -18.45
C GLY A 20 2.57 -7.55 -17.87
N ARG A 21 2.68 -7.74 -16.56
CA ARG A 21 2.41 -9.02 -15.88
C ARG A 21 1.37 -8.86 -14.78
N ASP A 22 0.45 -9.81 -14.71
CA ASP A 22 -0.43 -9.97 -13.56
C ASP A 22 0.38 -10.35 -12.33
N GLN A 23 0.20 -9.62 -11.23
CA GLN A 23 0.90 -9.84 -9.97
C GLN A 23 -0.03 -9.62 -8.79
N GLU A 24 0.23 -10.33 -7.70
CA GLU A 24 -0.42 -10.11 -6.42
C GLU A 24 0.62 -9.72 -5.37
N LEU A 25 0.37 -8.63 -4.66
CA LEU A 25 1.23 -8.17 -3.56
C LEU A 25 0.47 -8.31 -2.25
N GLY A 26 1.14 -8.80 -1.21
CA GLY A 26 0.58 -8.95 0.13
C GLY A 26 1.32 -8.11 1.16
N PHE A 27 0.57 -7.40 2.00
CA PHE A 27 1.08 -6.49 3.02
C PHE A 27 0.51 -6.84 4.38
N ARG A 28 1.40 -6.84 5.39
CA ARG A 28 1.03 -6.86 6.81
C ARG A 28 1.78 -5.75 7.51
N TRP A 29 1.12 -5.00 8.38
CA TRP A 29 1.76 -3.97 9.17
C TRP A 29 1.40 -4.08 10.64
N TYR A 30 2.25 -3.45 11.43
CA TYR A 30 2.29 -3.64 12.85
C TYR A 30 2.43 -2.28 13.51
N LYS A 31 1.78 -2.10 14.65
CA LYS A 31 2.06 -0.99 15.55
C LYS A 31 3.31 -1.35 16.34
N HIS A 32 4.24 -0.40 16.44
CA HIS A 32 5.37 -0.48 17.36
C HIS A 32 5.12 0.46 18.54
N ASP A 33 5.27 -0.03 19.77
CA ASP A 33 5.17 0.78 21.00
C ASP A 33 6.52 0.96 21.71
N GLY A 34 7.61 0.73 20.97
CA GLY A 34 8.99 0.86 21.42
C GLY A 34 9.69 -0.49 21.56
N THR A 35 8.99 -1.50 22.07
CA THR A 35 9.56 -2.86 22.25
C THR A 35 8.67 -3.96 21.67
N ASN A 36 7.35 -3.76 21.59
CA ASN A 36 6.45 -4.76 21.05
C ASN A 36 6.01 -4.41 19.63
N LYS A 37 5.86 -5.46 18.84
CA LYS A 37 5.32 -5.43 17.48
C LYS A 37 3.96 -6.12 17.49
N THR A 38 2.88 -5.35 17.43
CA THR A 38 1.51 -5.89 17.45
C THR A 38 0.87 -5.71 16.09
N LEU A 39 0.28 -6.80 15.55
CA LEU A 39 -0.45 -6.73 14.28
C LEU A 39 -1.66 -5.79 14.43
N VAL A 40 -1.84 -4.91 13.44
CA VAL A 40 -2.99 -3.99 13.45
C VAL A 40 -4.20 -4.68 12.85
N ASP A 41 -5.28 -4.82 13.63
CA ASP A 41 -6.54 -5.35 13.13
C ASP A 41 -7.26 -4.32 12.25
N VAL A 42 -7.47 -4.71 11.00
CA VAL A 42 -8.13 -3.88 9.98
C VAL A 42 -9.33 -4.55 9.33
N ARG A 43 -9.86 -5.59 9.96
CA ARG A 43 -11.11 -6.22 9.52
C ARG A 43 -12.25 -5.20 9.50
N GLY A 44 -13.10 -5.29 8.47
CA GLY A 44 -14.23 -4.39 8.25
C GLY A 44 -13.85 -2.98 7.77
N ARG A 45 -12.57 -2.73 7.46
CA ARG A 45 -12.09 -1.47 6.89
C ARG A 45 -11.94 -1.58 5.37
N THR A 46 -11.77 -0.44 4.70
CA THR A 46 -11.39 -0.40 3.29
C THR A 46 -9.89 -0.16 3.18
N ALA A 47 -9.27 -0.75 2.16
CA ALA A 47 -7.84 -0.65 1.93
C ALA A 47 -7.56 -0.30 0.47
N THR A 48 -6.60 0.59 0.27
CA THR A 48 -6.24 1.08 -1.05
C THR A 48 -4.75 1.28 -1.15
N VAL A 49 -4.15 0.82 -2.25
CA VAL A 49 -2.75 1.07 -2.57
C VAL A 49 -2.64 2.10 -3.67
N ARG A 50 -1.83 3.13 -3.44
CA ARG A 50 -1.56 4.21 -4.40
C ARG A 50 -0.12 4.14 -4.88
N PHE A 51 0.06 4.27 -6.19
CA PHE A 51 1.36 4.50 -6.80
C PHE A 51 1.44 5.94 -7.28
N GLU A 52 2.48 6.64 -6.85
CA GLU A 52 2.61 8.08 -6.97
C GLU A 52 4.02 8.44 -7.44
N SER A 53 4.17 9.59 -8.09
CA SER A 53 5.49 10.16 -8.32
C SER A 53 6.12 10.59 -6.99
N LEU A 54 7.43 10.83 -6.98
CA LEU A 54 8.11 11.39 -5.79
C LEU A 54 7.63 12.80 -5.44
N THR A 55 6.93 13.48 -6.35
CA THR A 55 6.33 14.80 -6.14
C THR A 55 4.84 14.73 -5.78
N GLY A 56 4.26 13.52 -5.67
CA GLY A 56 2.89 13.29 -5.22
C GLY A 56 1.83 13.18 -6.32
N GLU A 57 2.24 13.13 -7.59
CA GLU A 57 1.31 12.89 -8.70
C GLU A 57 0.79 11.46 -8.66
N LEU A 58 -0.52 11.26 -8.59
CA LEU A 58 -1.14 9.93 -8.57
C LEU A 58 -1.10 9.31 -9.97
N TRP A 59 -0.42 8.17 -10.11
CA TRP A 59 -0.49 7.38 -11.33
C TRP A 59 -1.66 6.40 -11.31
N LYS A 60 -1.75 5.59 -10.24
CA LYS A 60 -2.79 4.57 -10.15
C LYS A 60 -3.14 4.26 -8.71
N GLU A 61 -4.41 3.92 -8.52
CA GLU A 61 -4.96 3.50 -7.26
C GLU A 61 -5.61 2.11 -7.44
N PHE A 62 -5.29 1.19 -6.53
CA PHE A 62 -5.75 -0.19 -6.56
C PHE A 62 -6.53 -0.48 -5.28
N PRO A 63 -7.78 -0.98 -5.39
CA PRO A 63 -8.47 -1.49 -4.23
C PRO A 63 -7.73 -2.72 -3.71
N ALA A 64 -7.69 -2.86 -2.38
CA ALA A 64 -7.05 -3.99 -1.72
C ALA A 64 -8.07 -4.83 -0.96
N ASN A 65 -7.87 -6.14 -0.98
CA ASN A 65 -8.66 -7.10 -0.23
C ASN A 65 -8.06 -7.28 1.15
N ILE A 66 -8.90 -7.23 2.19
CA ILE A 66 -8.48 -7.50 3.58
C ILE A 66 -8.96 -8.91 3.95
N TYR A 67 -8.02 -9.77 4.35
CA TYR A 67 -8.31 -11.12 4.82
C TYR A 67 -8.48 -11.18 6.34
N GLY A 68 -9.05 -12.29 6.84
CA GLY A 68 -9.38 -12.46 8.25
C GLY A 68 -8.19 -12.42 9.22
N ASP A 69 -6.98 -12.62 8.73
CA ASP A 69 -5.71 -12.52 9.46
C ASP A 69 -5.04 -11.13 9.33
N SER A 70 -5.79 -10.13 8.86
CA SER A 70 -5.29 -8.77 8.57
C SER A 70 -4.19 -8.71 7.50
N LEU A 71 -4.01 -9.76 6.69
CA LEU A 71 -3.30 -9.65 5.43
C LEU A 71 -4.11 -8.73 4.50
N VAL A 72 -3.44 -7.79 3.86
CA VAL A 72 -4.02 -7.01 2.78
C VAL A 72 -3.34 -7.38 1.48
N SER A 73 -4.10 -7.80 0.48
CA SER A 73 -3.56 -8.06 -0.85
C SER A 73 -4.13 -7.14 -1.91
N ILE A 74 -3.32 -6.85 -2.93
CA ILE A 74 -3.76 -6.17 -4.13
C ILE A 74 -3.48 -7.06 -5.33
N LYS A 75 -4.44 -7.11 -6.25
CA LYS A 75 -4.24 -7.72 -7.56
C LYS A 75 -3.94 -6.62 -8.58
N LEU A 76 -2.74 -6.68 -9.13
CA LEU A 76 -2.28 -5.80 -10.19
C LEU A 76 -2.44 -6.55 -11.51
N THR A 77 -3.27 -6.03 -12.42
CA THR A 77 -3.41 -6.62 -13.75
C THR A 77 -2.43 -5.98 -14.72
N ALA A 78 -1.88 -6.78 -15.63
CA ALA A 78 -0.96 -6.35 -16.68
C ALA A 78 -1.49 -5.12 -17.44
N ALA A 79 -2.79 -5.13 -17.78
CA ALA A 79 -3.45 -4.03 -18.49
C ALA A 79 -3.54 -2.73 -17.68
N SER A 80 -3.47 -2.81 -16.34
CA SER A 80 -3.45 -1.64 -15.45
C SER A 80 -2.04 -1.11 -15.21
N LEU A 81 -1.02 -1.88 -15.55
CA LEU A 81 0.39 -1.59 -15.31
C LEU A 81 1.06 -1.06 -16.58
N VAL A 82 0.64 0.11 -17.03
CA VAL A 82 1.32 0.88 -18.08
C VAL A 82 2.16 1.96 -17.42
N ALA A 83 3.46 2.01 -17.70
CA ALA A 83 4.37 2.97 -17.06
C ALA A 83 3.91 4.42 -17.30
N PRO A 84 3.83 5.26 -16.26
CA PRO A 84 3.49 6.68 -16.41
C PRO A 84 4.70 7.45 -16.96
N GLU A 85 4.46 8.57 -17.65
CA GLU A 85 5.52 9.39 -18.27
C GLU A 85 6.58 9.86 -17.24
N TRP A 86 6.15 10.17 -16.02
CA TRP A 86 7.06 10.60 -14.95
C TRP A 86 7.95 9.48 -14.42
N ALA A 87 7.65 8.20 -14.68
CA ALA A 87 8.48 7.08 -14.28
C ALA A 87 9.70 6.93 -15.21
N GLY A 88 10.38 8.04 -15.53
CA GLY A 88 11.55 8.13 -16.41
C GLY A 88 12.80 7.36 -15.93
N ARG A 89 12.68 6.62 -14.83
CA ARG A 89 13.68 5.65 -14.32
C ARG A 89 13.05 4.36 -13.80
N TYR A 90 11.79 4.13 -14.14
CA TYR A 90 11.00 3.04 -13.58
C TYR A 90 10.96 3.08 -12.04
N THR A 91 10.89 4.28 -11.45
CA THR A 91 10.85 4.45 -9.99
C THR A 91 9.78 5.44 -9.56
N GLY A 92 9.07 5.13 -8.48
CA GLY A 92 8.05 5.99 -7.86
C GLY A 92 7.94 5.75 -6.36
N ALA A 93 6.96 6.39 -5.73
CA ALA A 93 6.54 6.10 -4.36
C ALA A 93 5.29 5.21 -4.39
N TRP A 94 5.09 4.43 -3.34
CA TRP A 94 3.80 3.80 -3.08
C TRP A 94 3.36 4.02 -1.65
N SER A 95 2.05 3.95 -1.42
CA SER A 95 1.46 3.98 -0.08
C SER A 95 0.27 3.02 0.02
N LEU A 96 0.17 2.31 1.15
CA LEU A 96 -1.05 1.63 1.56
C LEU A 96 -1.81 2.52 2.54
N ARG A 97 -3.07 2.75 2.21
CA ARG A 97 -4.01 3.55 2.99
C ARG A 97 -5.16 2.67 3.45
N ILE A 98 -5.53 2.84 4.71
CA ILE A 98 -6.66 2.17 5.33
C ILE A 98 -7.65 3.22 5.76
N SER A 99 -8.90 3.01 5.40
CA SER A 99 -9.96 3.96 5.66
C SER A 99 -11.12 3.30 6.40
N ASP A 100 -11.78 4.08 7.22
CA ASP A 100 -13.11 3.81 7.75
C ASP A 100 -14.05 4.96 7.34
N SER A 101 -15.28 4.97 7.86
CA SER A 101 -16.28 6.01 7.52
C SER A 101 -15.90 7.41 7.96
N THR A 102 -14.86 7.56 8.79
CA THR A 102 -14.50 8.84 9.42
C THR A 102 -13.06 9.28 9.18
N SER A 103 -12.19 8.36 8.76
CA SER A 103 -10.75 8.62 8.68
C SER A 103 -10.07 7.80 7.61
N THR A 104 -8.93 8.30 7.13
CA THR A 104 -7.99 7.56 6.27
C THR A 104 -6.61 7.71 6.87
N VAL A 105 -5.89 6.61 6.99
CA VAL A 105 -4.54 6.58 7.55
C VAL A 105 -3.62 5.82 6.61
N GLN A 106 -2.46 6.41 6.33
CA GLN A 106 -1.37 5.71 5.65
C GLN A 106 -0.64 4.81 6.66
N VAL A 107 -0.51 3.53 6.32
CA VAL A 107 0.03 2.50 7.24
C VAL A 107 1.36 1.91 6.76
N ALA A 108 1.63 1.95 5.46
CA ALA A 108 2.88 1.52 4.86
C ALA A 108 3.18 2.39 3.64
N SER A 109 4.46 2.51 3.30
CA SER A 109 4.91 3.22 2.11
C SER A 109 6.30 2.78 1.72
N GLY A 110 6.78 3.19 0.56
CA GLY A 110 8.18 3.01 0.18
C GLY A 110 8.42 3.38 -1.25
N TYR A 111 9.51 2.88 -1.81
CA TYR A 111 9.82 3.06 -3.22
C TYR A 111 9.28 1.89 -4.03
N LEU A 112 8.69 2.24 -5.17
CA LEU A 112 8.29 1.31 -6.20
C LEU A 112 9.36 1.33 -7.30
N TYR A 113 9.80 0.15 -7.72
CA TYR A 113 10.63 -0.07 -8.88
C TYR A 113 9.81 -0.83 -9.92
N LEU A 114 9.69 -0.30 -11.12
CA LEU A 114 9.11 -1.00 -12.25
C LEU A 114 10.23 -1.76 -12.97
N SER A 115 10.02 -3.03 -13.29
CA SER A 115 10.96 -3.80 -14.12
C SER A 115 10.29 -4.18 -15.42
N GLN A 116 11.04 -4.17 -16.51
CA GLN A 116 10.59 -4.73 -17.79
C GLN A 116 10.54 -6.26 -17.73
#